data_AF-A0A6H5JC24-F1
#
_entry.id   AF-A0A6H5JC24-F1
#
_cell.length_a   1.000
_cell.length_b   1.000
_cell.length_c   1.000
_cell.angle_alpha   90.00
_cell.angle_beta   90.00
_cell.angle_gamma   90.00
#
_symmetry.space_group_name_H-M   'P 1'
#
loop_
_entity.id
_entity.type
_entity.pdbx_description
1 polymer ?
#
loop_
_entity_poly.entity_id
_entity_poly.type
_entity_poly.pdbx_seq_one_letter_code
_entity_poly.pdbx_strand_id
1 'polypeptide(L)'
;MQKGFVDKLVQRIVDNIEINVADIHIRYEDTVLVPGQTVSAGVCLESFVVTTTDEDFVRQFVDRTGSGGQHTKVHKMARVEGFSVYWRIDDKERFALLPTERRSSELREFVAQQSVAPTGDSGGGLERGDLIRPTGAVLKFIHSDDPDDKTGPKFEASFEMDDVKMDFRAEQYEQALSLKDSAAALANWQMFFPYRPKTTPKQDPRAWWRCAWQNTPGR
;
A
#
# COMPACT_ATOMS: atom_id res chain seq x y z
N MET A 1 24.10 3.30 30.53
CA MET A 1 23.75 4.03 29.28
C MET A 1 22.25 4.27 29.23
N GLN A 2 21.82 5.50 29.51
CA GLN A 2 20.78 6.30 28.81
C GLN A 2 19.59 5.66 28.04
N LYS A 3 19.12 4.44 28.32
CA LYS A 3 17.90 3.92 27.67
C LYS A 3 16.67 4.82 27.90
N GLY A 4 16.48 5.33 29.11
CA GLY A 4 15.27 6.11 29.43
C GLY A 4 15.17 7.53 28.84
N PHE A 5 16.26 8.17 28.43
CA PHE A 5 16.18 9.54 27.87
C PHE A 5 15.91 9.53 26.38
N VAL A 6 16.63 8.69 25.64
CA VAL A 6 16.45 8.54 24.19
C VAL A 6 15.07 7.99 23.90
N ASP A 7 14.61 6.99 24.65
CA ASP A 7 13.27 6.41 24.47
C ASP A 7 12.16 7.46 24.72
N LYS A 8 12.29 8.29 25.77
CA LYS A 8 11.35 9.39 26.03
C LYS A 8 11.38 10.47 24.95
N LEU A 9 12.56 10.76 24.39
CA LEU A 9 12.69 11.71 23.28
C LEU A 9 12.04 11.17 22.01
N VAL A 10 12.32 9.91 21.66
CA VAL A 10 11.70 9.22 20.52
C VAL A 10 10.19 9.17 20.68
N GLN A 11 9.69 8.83 21.87
CA GLN A 11 8.26 8.80 22.14
C GLN A 11 7.62 10.18 21.93
N ARG A 12 8.23 11.26 22.43
CA ARG A 12 7.73 12.63 22.21
C ARG A 12 7.69 13.03 20.75
N ILE A 13 8.69 12.61 19.98
CA ILE A 13 8.75 12.84 18.54
C ILE A 13 7.60 12.07 17.86
N VAL A 14 7.45 10.78 18.13
CA VAL A 14 6.39 9.93 17.54
C VAL A 14 4.98 10.42 17.92
N ASP A 15 4.81 10.85 19.17
CA ASP A 15 3.53 11.35 19.67
C ASP A 15 3.08 12.59 18.90
N ASN A 16 4.01 13.46 18.49
CA ASN A 16 3.71 14.74 17.84
C ASN A 16 4.16 14.83 16.37
N ILE A 17 4.59 13.73 15.78
CA ILE A 17 5.01 13.74 14.37
C ILE A 17 3.81 13.99 13.47
N GLU A 18 4.00 14.91 12.54
CA GLU A 18 3.07 15.18 11.46
C GLU A 18 3.74 14.81 10.14
N ILE A 19 3.00 14.10 9.30
CA ILE A 19 3.48 13.61 8.01
C ILE A 19 2.54 14.17 6.96
N ASN A 20 3.09 14.85 5.95
CA ASN A 20 2.36 15.27 4.77
C ASN A 20 3.13 14.78 3.54
N VAL A 21 2.49 13.90 2.77
CA VAL A 21 3.01 13.38 1.52
C VAL A 21 1.98 13.65 0.43
N ALA A 22 2.40 14.25 -0.67
CA ALA A 22 1.55 14.57 -1.81
C ALA A 22 2.04 13.85 -3.06
N ASP A 23 1.19 13.82 -4.10
CA ASP A 23 1.48 13.27 -5.43
C ASP A 23 2.01 11.83 -5.38
N ILE A 24 1.35 10.97 -4.59
CA ILE A 24 1.75 9.58 -4.43
C ILE A 24 1.16 8.77 -5.57
N HIS A 25 2.03 8.06 -6.29
CA HIS A 25 1.64 7.08 -7.29
C HIS A 25 2.46 5.82 -7.16
N ILE A 26 1.77 4.70 -6.95
CA ILE A 26 2.38 3.37 -6.92
C ILE A 26 1.81 2.61 -8.10
N ARG A 27 2.67 2.23 -9.03
CA ARG A 27 2.32 1.49 -10.23
C ARG A 27 3.03 0.14 -10.28
N TYR A 28 2.26 -0.90 -10.46
CA TYR A 28 2.70 -2.24 -10.79
C TYR A 28 2.54 -2.45 -12.31
N GLU A 29 3.59 -2.93 -12.97
CA GLU A 29 3.55 -3.33 -14.38
C GLU A 29 3.92 -4.80 -14.49
N ASP A 30 3.14 -5.53 -15.25
CA ASP A 30 3.36 -6.95 -15.53
C ASP A 30 3.23 -7.25 -17.02
N THR A 31 4.21 -7.98 -17.51
CA THR A 31 4.29 -8.48 -18.88
C THR A 31 4.59 -9.98 -18.92
N VAL A 32 4.57 -10.65 -17.77
CA VAL A 32 5.10 -12.00 -17.58
C VAL A 32 4.02 -12.97 -17.10
N LEU A 33 3.16 -12.58 -16.15
CA LEU A 33 2.20 -13.54 -15.57
C LEU A 33 1.10 -13.93 -16.54
N VAL A 34 0.68 -13.02 -17.44
CA VAL A 34 -0.29 -13.30 -18.50
C VAL A 34 0.39 -13.24 -19.87
N PRO A 35 0.70 -14.38 -20.50
CA PRO A 35 1.39 -14.39 -21.79
C PRO A 35 0.59 -13.63 -22.87
N GLY A 36 1.27 -12.70 -23.55
CA GLY A 36 0.68 -11.95 -24.66
C GLY A 36 -0.15 -10.74 -24.26
N GLN A 37 -0.35 -10.48 -22.96
CA GLN A 37 -1.00 -9.29 -22.45
C GLN A 37 -0.05 -8.47 -21.59
N THR A 38 -0.27 -7.15 -21.55
CA THR A 38 0.45 -6.28 -20.62
C THR A 38 -0.51 -5.59 -19.69
N VAL A 39 -0.30 -5.81 -18.40
CA VAL A 39 -1.19 -5.37 -17.35
C VAL A 39 -0.47 -4.29 -16.55
N SER A 40 -1.20 -3.24 -16.22
CA SER A 40 -0.76 -2.30 -15.21
C SER A 40 -1.85 -2.10 -14.18
N ALA A 41 -1.44 -2.00 -12.92
CA ALA A 41 -2.34 -1.67 -11.84
C ALA A 41 -1.67 -0.60 -10.98
N GLY A 42 -2.45 0.29 -10.39
CA GLY A 42 -1.85 1.31 -9.55
C GLY A 42 -2.82 1.96 -8.59
N VAL A 43 -2.22 2.62 -7.61
CA VAL A 43 -2.90 3.39 -6.57
C VAL A 43 -2.34 4.81 -6.64
N CYS A 44 -3.24 5.79 -6.63
CA CYS A 44 -2.90 7.21 -6.62
C CYS A 44 -3.51 7.88 -5.39
N LEU A 45 -2.75 8.77 -4.76
CA LEU A 45 -3.24 9.68 -3.72
C LEU A 45 -2.75 11.09 -4.06
N GLU A 46 -3.66 12.06 -4.04
CA GLU A 46 -3.30 13.47 -4.18
C GLU A 46 -2.58 13.95 -2.92
N SER A 47 -3.15 13.64 -1.75
CA SER A 47 -2.56 13.99 -0.46
C SER A 47 -2.80 12.90 0.59
N PHE A 48 -1.79 12.70 1.45
CA PHE A 48 -1.85 11.85 2.64
C PHE A 48 -1.25 12.63 3.80
N VAL A 49 -2.09 13.02 4.75
CA VAL A 49 -1.72 13.88 5.88
C VAL A 49 -2.05 13.19 7.19
N VAL A 50 -1.04 12.90 8.01
CA VAL A 50 -1.19 12.38 9.38
C VAL A 50 -0.87 13.47 10.37
N THR A 51 -1.79 13.72 11.29
CA THR A 51 -1.65 14.72 12.36
C THR A 51 -2.01 14.11 13.71
N THR A 52 -1.40 14.64 14.77
CA THR A 52 -1.82 14.36 16.15
C THR A 52 -2.96 15.29 16.52
N THR A 53 -3.97 14.73 17.19
CA THR A 53 -5.19 15.43 17.56
C THR A 53 -5.50 15.29 19.05
N ASP A 54 -6.49 16.04 19.51
CA ASP A 54 -7.18 15.80 20.78
C ASP A 54 -8.27 14.73 20.66
N GLU A 55 -9.05 14.57 21.72
CA GLU A 55 -10.17 13.62 21.83
C GLU A 55 -11.32 13.94 20.84
N ASP A 56 -11.46 15.20 20.42
CA ASP A 56 -12.45 15.67 19.45
C ASP A 56 -11.93 15.67 18.00
N PHE A 57 -10.73 15.11 17.77
CA PHE A 57 -10.03 15.07 16.49
C PHE A 57 -9.67 16.44 15.91
N VAL A 58 -9.46 17.43 16.78
CA VAL A 58 -8.88 18.73 16.44
C VAL A 58 -7.37 18.68 16.61
N ARG A 59 -6.64 19.23 15.63
CA ARG A 59 -5.17 19.21 15.62
C ARG A 59 -4.60 19.92 16.86
N GLN A 60 -3.77 19.22 17.63
CA GLN A 60 -3.17 19.74 18.86
C GLN A 60 -1.76 19.17 19.07
N PHE A 61 -0.89 19.97 19.69
CA PHE A 61 0.36 19.48 20.27
C PHE A 61 0.10 18.82 21.62
N VAL A 62 0.54 17.59 21.79
CA VAL A 62 0.40 16.80 23.02
C VAL A 62 1.67 16.92 23.85
N ASP A 63 1.59 17.65 24.98
CA ASP A 63 2.67 17.72 25.97
C ASP A 63 2.37 16.83 27.19
N ARG A 64 3.20 15.80 27.37
CA ARG A 64 3.10 14.81 28.46
C ARG A 64 3.92 15.18 29.70
N THR A 65 4.47 16.39 29.79
CA THR A 65 5.45 16.76 30.83
C THR A 65 4.84 17.38 32.10
N GLY A 66 3.65 17.97 32.02
CA GLY A 66 3.10 18.83 33.09
C GLY A 66 1.90 18.28 33.88
N SER A 67 1.18 17.29 33.38
CA SER A 67 -0.01 16.74 34.02
C SER A 67 0.33 15.49 34.84
N GLY A 68 0.13 15.57 36.15
CA GLY A 68 0.23 14.42 37.04
C GLY A 68 -0.82 13.37 36.65
N GLY A 69 -0.39 12.38 35.87
CA GLY A 69 -1.09 11.13 35.59
C GLY A 69 -2.54 11.26 35.11
N GLN A 70 -2.75 11.36 33.79
CA GLN A 70 -3.93 10.86 33.05
C GLN A 70 -4.02 11.59 31.71
N HIS A 71 -3.45 11.04 30.64
CA HIS A 71 -3.99 11.05 29.28
C HIS A 71 -3.22 9.97 28.54
N THR A 72 -3.69 8.73 28.72
CA THR A 72 -3.05 7.49 28.27
C THR A 72 -3.36 7.14 26.82
N LYS A 73 -4.16 7.98 26.14
CA LYS A 73 -4.59 7.78 24.76
C LYS A 73 -3.90 8.75 23.83
N VAL A 74 -3.37 8.23 22.73
CA VAL A 74 -2.82 9.00 21.61
C VAL A 74 -3.86 9.02 20.51
N HIS A 75 -4.27 10.22 20.10
CA HIS A 75 -5.21 10.40 19.00
C HIS A 75 -4.42 10.88 17.77
N LYS A 76 -4.57 10.15 16.66
CA LYS A 76 -4.02 10.52 15.36
C LYS A 76 -5.13 10.52 14.33
N MET A 77 -5.10 11.50 13.44
CA MET A 77 -6.00 11.59 12.31
C MET A 77 -5.18 11.59 11.02
N ALA A 78 -5.49 10.66 10.13
CA ALA A 78 -4.98 10.62 8.77
C ALA A 78 -6.07 11.06 7.80
N ARG A 79 -5.78 12.05 6.97
CA ARG A 79 -6.64 12.51 5.86
C ARG A 79 -6.01 12.05 4.55
N VAL A 80 -6.84 11.48 3.70
CA VAL A 80 -6.49 11.03 2.36
C VAL A 80 -7.38 11.76 1.36
N GLU A 81 -6.77 12.36 0.35
CA GLU A 81 -7.49 13.02 -0.74
C GLU A 81 -7.08 12.40 -2.07
N GLY A 82 -8.03 12.33 -2.99
CA GLY A 82 -7.82 11.81 -4.34
C GLY A 82 -7.40 10.34 -4.38
N PHE A 83 -7.80 9.51 -3.40
CA PHE A 83 -7.51 8.08 -3.41
C PHE A 83 -8.20 7.42 -4.60
N SER A 84 -7.43 6.87 -5.53
CA SER A 84 -7.95 6.14 -6.67
C SER A 84 -7.14 4.88 -6.94
N VAL A 85 -7.80 3.90 -7.55
CA VAL A 85 -7.19 2.62 -7.94
C VAL A 85 -7.55 2.37 -9.39
N TYR A 86 -6.58 1.97 -10.20
CA TYR A 86 -6.82 1.59 -11.58
C TYR A 86 -6.19 0.23 -11.90
N TRP A 87 -6.78 -0.44 -12.90
CA TRP A 87 -6.29 -1.66 -13.50
C TRP A 87 -6.49 -1.57 -15.01
N ARG A 88 -5.40 -1.49 -15.77
CA ARG A 88 -5.42 -1.41 -17.23
C ARG A 88 -4.94 -2.71 -17.85
N ILE A 89 -5.72 -3.14 -18.84
CA ILE A 89 -5.46 -4.32 -19.66
C ILE A 89 -4.90 -3.84 -20.99
N ASP A 90 -3.89 -4.56 -21.48
CA ASP A 90 -3.13 -4.22 -22.68
C ASP A 90 -2.59 -2.79 -22.66
N ASP A 91 -2.04 -2.41 -21.50
CA ASP A 91 -1.50 -1.08 -21.30
C ASP A 91 -0.29 -0.84 -22.21
N LYS A 92 -0.38 0.23 -22.99
CA LYS A 92 0.65 0.67 -23.93
C LYS A 92 1.75 1.44 -23.22
N GLU A 93 1.45 2.03 -22.07
CA GLU A 93 2.38 2.82 -21.28
C GLU A 93 3.23 1.87 -20.43
N ARG A 94 4.48 1.63 -20.87
CA ARG A 94 5.42 0.70 -20.23
C ARG A 94 6.64 1.44 -19.71
N PHE A 95 6.51 2.05 -18.54
CA PHE A 95 7.57 2.87 -17.96
C PHE A 95 8.80 2.02 -17.57
N ALA A 96 8.61 0.75 -17.24
CA ALA A 96 9.71 -0.17 -16.96
C ALA A 96 10.65 -0.38 -18.17
N LEU A 97 10.13 -0.29 -19.39
CA LEU A 97 10.90 -0.45 -20.64
C LEU A 97 11.57 0.84 -21.11
N LEU A 98 11.19 1.98 -20.54
CA LEU A 98 11.79 3.27 -20.90
C LEU A 98 13.24 3.38 -20.40
N PRO A 99 14.10 4.11 -21.13
CA PRO A 99 15.41 4.50 -20.64
C PRO A 99 15.30 5.22 -19.29
N THR A 100 16.23 4.94 -18.37
CA THR A 100 16.22 5.49 -17.00
C THR A 100 16.06 7.01 -16.96
N GLU A 101 16.70 7.72 -17.90
CA GLU A 101 16.65 9.19 -18.00
C GLU A 101 15.25 9.75 -18.28
N ARG A 102 14.41 9.00 -19.02
CA ARG A 102 13.05 9.43 -19.40
C ARG A 102 11.98 8.88 -18.46
N ARG A 103 12.27 7.79 -17.75
CA ARG A 103 11.28 7.10 -16.89
C ARG A 103 10.67 8.03 -15.85
N SER A 104 11.48 8.86 -15.20
CA SER A 104 11.01 9.75 -14.13
C SER A 104 10.15 10.90 -14.66
N SER A 105 10.52 11.50 -15.79
CA SER A 105 9.76 12.61 -16.39
C SER A 105 8.41 12.13 -16.93
N GLU A 106 8.41 11.01 -17.66
CA GLU A 106 7.20 10.45 -18.27
C GLU A 106 6.24 9.94 -17.19
N LEU A 107 6.76 9.32 -16.12
CA LEU A 107 5.93 8.90 -14.98
C LEU A 107 5.31 10.11 -14.26
N ARG A 108 6.07 11.20 -14.05
CA ARG A 108 5.53 12.41 -13.42
C ARG A 108 4.45 13.06 -14.27
N GLU A 109 4.65 13.12 -15.59
CA GLU A 109 3.66 13.64 -16.52
C GLU A 109 2.39 12.79 -16.50
N PHE A 110 2.55 11.46 -16.51
CA PHE A 110 1.44 10.53 -16.37
C PHE A 110 0.65 10.74 -15.07
N VAL A 111 1.35 10.87 -13.93
CA VAL A 111 0.72 11.12 -12.62
C VAL A 111 -0.06 12.43 -12.65
N ALA A 112 0.52 13.49 -13.21
CA ALA A 112 -0.15 14.79 -13.34
C ALA A 112 -1.40 14.73 -14.23
N GLN A 113 -1.42 13.85 -15.25
CA GLN A 113 -2.60 13.63 -16.08
C GLN A 113 -3.68 12.80 -15.36
N GLN A 114 -3.30 11.93 -14.43
CA GLN A 114 -4.23 11.13 -13.63
C GLN A 114 -4.89 11.91 -12.48
N SER A 115 -4.18 12.87 -11.87
CA SER A 115 -4.72 13.68 -10.77
C SER A 115 -5.79 14.69 -11.22
N VAL A 116 -5.87 15.00 -12.52
CA VAL A 116 -6.98 15.76 -13.09
C VAL A 116 -8.21 14.86 -13.17
N ALA A 117 -9.01 14.86 -12.11
CA ALA A 117 -10.34 14.28 -12.14
C ALA A 117 -11.12 14.92 -13.31
N PRO A 118 -11.71 14.13 -14.21
CA PRO A 118 -12.52 14.68 -15.27
C PRO A 118 -13.74 15.31 -14.60
N THR A 119 -13.94 16.60 -14.83
CA THR A 119 -15.02 17.38 -14.26
C THR A 119 -16.35 16.85 -14.80
N GLY A 120 -16.98 15.93 -14.06
CA GLY A 120 -18.31 15.39 -14.39
C GLY A 120 -18.37 13.87 -14.37
N ASP A 121 -19.57 13.34 -14.13
CA ASP A 121 -19.91 11.90 -14.12
C ASP A 121 -19.83 11.23 -15.51
N SER A 122 -19.11 11.88 -16.43
CA SER A 122 -19.04 11.57 -17.85
C SER A 122 -18.09 10.41 -18.12
N GLY A 123 -18.39 9.21 -17.63
CA GLY A 123 -17.85 7.92 -18.13
C GLY A 123 -16.33 7.71 -18.19
N GLY A 124 -15.50 8.70 -17.83
CA GLY A 124 -14.07 8.73 -18.10
C GLY A 124 -13.26 7.73 -17.26
N GLY A 125 -13.82 7.27 -16.14
CA GLY A 125 -13.21 6.20 -15.34
C GLY A 125 -13.09 4.90 -16.12
N LEU A 126 -14.07 4.59 -16.98
CA LEU A 126 -14.02 3.39 -17.82
C LEU A 126 -12.87 3.45 -18.83
N GLU A 127 -12.70 4.57 -19.53
CA GLU A 127 -11.64 4.67 -20.54
C GLU A 127 -10.22 4.59 -19.94
N ARG A 128 -10.07 5.01 -18.67
CA ARG A 128 -8.80 4.96 -17.94
C ARG A 128 -8.53 3.65 -17.19
N GLY A 129 -9.52 2.75 -17.12
CA GLY A 129 -9.43 1.52 -16.33
C GLY A 129 -9.48 1.76 -14.83
N ASP A 130 -10.10 2.85 -14.38
CA ASP A 130 -10.23 3.20 -12.96
C ASP A 130 -11.19 2.19 -12.30
N LEU A 131 -10.67 1.41 -11.34
CA LEU A 131 -11.47 0.50 -10.51
C LEU A 131 -12.20 1.23 -9.40
N ILE A 132 -11.51 2.19 -8.78
CA ILE A 132 -12.02 3.08 -7.75
C ILE A 132 -11.74 4.49 -8.22
N ARG A 133 -12.80 5.27 -8.43
CA ARG A 133 -12.67 6.69 -8.79
C ARG A 133 -12.09 7.48 -7.61
N PRO A 134 -11.41 8.61 -7.85
CA PRO A 134 -10.85 9.45 -6.80
C PRO A 134 -11.88 9.74 -5.70
N THR A 135 -11.56 9.36 -4.47
CA THR A 135 -12.40 9.57 -3.28
C THR A 135 -11.56 10.07 -2.11
N GLY A 136 -12.19 10.82 -1.20
CA GLY A 136 -11.59 11.28 0.05
C GLY A 136 -11.87 10.30 1.18
N ALA A 137 -10.93 10.20 2.12
CA ALA A 137 -11.11 9.43 3.34
C ALA A 137 -10.45 10.08 4.55
N VAL A 138 -11.02 9.88 5.72
CA VAL A 138 -10.49 10.26 7.02
C VAL A 138 -10.42 9.03 7.90
N LEU A 139 -9.20 8.68 8.32
CA LEU A 139 -8.94 7.64 9.30
C LEU A 139 -8.62 8.31 10.64
N LYS A 140 -9.41 7.99 11.64
CA LYS A 140 -9.23 8.40 13.04
C LYS A 140 -8.68 7.20 13.79
N PHE A 141 -7.58 7.39 14.52
CA PHE A 141 -6.85 6.33 15.21
C PHE A 141 -6.60 6.74 16.65
N ILE A 142 -6.97 5.85 17.57
CA ILE A 142 -6.79 6.02 19.01
C ILE A 142 -5.94 4.86 19.51
N HIS A 143 -4.84 5.18 20.18
CA HIS A 143 -3.97 4.20 20.82
C HIS A 143 -3.93 4.43 22.33
N SER A 144 -4.42 3.46 23.10
CA SER A 144 -4.37 3.45 24.56
C SER A 144 -3.07 2.74 25.01
N ASP A 145 -2.18 3.47 25.67
CA ASP A 145 -0.90 2.96 26.19
C ASP A 145 -0.92 2.75 27.72
N ASP A 146 -2.11 2.72 28.33
CA ASP A 146 -2.27 2.39 29.74
C ASP A 146 -2.21 0.86 29.94
N PRO A 147 -1.23 0.33 30.70
CA PRO A 147 -1.19 -1.09 31.02
C PRO A 147 -2.28 -1.54 32.00
N ASP A 148 -2.86 -0.63 32.80
CA ASP A 148 -3.86 -0.91 33.82
C ASP A 148 -5.30 -0.70 33.33
N ASP A 149 -5.50 0.08 32.26
CA ASP A 149 -6.81 0.26 31.63
C ASP A 149 -7.20 -0.96 30.78
N LYS A 150 -7.97 -1.86 31.38
CA LYS A 150 -8.59 -3.02 30.69
C LYS A 150 -10.03 -2.76 30.25
N THR A 151 -10.51 -1.52 30.37
CA THR A 151 -11.92 -1.20 30.10
C THR A 151 -12.21 -1.02 28.61
N GLY A 152 -11.20 -0.71 27.80
CA GLY A 152 -11.33 -0.45 26.37
C GLY A 152 -10.29 -1.18 25.49
N PRO A 153 -10.44 -1.08 24.16
CA PRO A 153 -9.47 -1.63 23.23
C PRO A 153 -8.14 -0.85 23.28
N LYS A 154 -7.03 -1.57 23.06
CA LYS A 154 -5.68 -0.98 22.96
C LYS A 154 -5.52 -0.08 21.72
N PHE A 155 -6.24 -0.44 20.66
CA PHE A 155 -6.28 0.28 19.40
C PHE A 155 -7.73 0.39 18.95
N GLU A 156 -8.13 1.59 18.60
CA GLU A 156 -9.43 1.88 18.01
C GLU A 156 -9.18 2.67 16.73
N ALA A 157 -9.84 2.28 15.65
CA ALA A 157 -9.72 2.93 14.37
C ALA A 157 -11.11 3.11 13.78
N SER A 158 -11.45 4.34 13.43
CA SER A 158 -12.67 4.69 12.71
C SER A 158 -12.32 5.29 11.35
N PHE A 159 -13.04 4.85 10.33
CA PHE A 159 -12.76 5.20 8.94
C PHE A 159 -14.03 5.80 8.34
N GLU A 160 -13.90 7.03 7.86
CA GLU A 160 -14.94 7.80 7.20
C GLU A 160 -14.49 8.04 5.77
N MET A 161 -15.32 7.77 4.78
CA MET A 161 -14.97 7.87 3.37
C MET A 161 -16.11 8.49 2.59
N ASP A 162 -15.78 9.30 1.59
CA ASP A 162 -16.76 9.86 0.67
C ASP A 162 -17.37 8.78 -0.23
N ASP A 163 -18.40 9.13 -1.00
CA ASP A 163 -19.07 8.20 -1.91
C ASP A 163 -18.07 7.48 -2.82
N VAL A 164 -18.03 6.15 -2.70
CA VAL A 164 -17.12 5.33 -3.51
C VAL A 164 -17.83 4.77 -4.72
N LYS A 165 -17.37 5.22 -5.88
CA LYS A 165 -17.75 4.67 -7.17
C LYS A 165 -16.73 3.64 -7.60
N MET A 166 -17.19 2.39 -7.74
CA MET A 166 -16.38 1.28 -8.23
C MET A 166 -16.90 0.81 -9.58
N ASP A 167 -15.99 0.61 -10.53
CA ASP A 167 -16.29 0.11 -11.87
C ASP A 167 -15.38 -1.09 -12.16
N PHE A 168 -15.95 -2.28 -12.36
CA PHE A 168 -15.19 -3.52 -12.54
C PHE A 168 -15.62 -4.25 -13.81
N ARG A 169 -14.68 -4.45 -14.74
CA ARG A 169 -14.94 -5.11 -16.03
C ARG A 169 -14.75 -6.63 -15.94
N ALA A 170 -15.41 -7.35 -16.84
CA ALA A 170 -15.28 -8.81 -16.91
C ALA A 170 -13.83 -9.24 -17.17
N GLU A 171 -13.12 -8.54 -18.06
CA GLU A 171 -11.72 -8.84 -18.37
C GLU A 171 -10.81 -8.61 -17.15
N GLN A 172 -11.08 -7.56 -16.36
CA GLN A 172 -10.34 -7.28 -15.11
C GLN A 172 -10.61 -8.37 -14.07
N TYR A 173 -11.82 -8.92 -14.03
CA TYR A 173 -12.18 -10.04 -13.15
C TYR A 173 -11.44 -11.32 -13.50
N GLU A 174 -11.45 -11.70 -14.77
CA GLU A 174 -10.76 -12.90 -15.24
C GLU A 174 -9.25 -12.82 -15.00
N GLN A 175 -8.66 -11.63 -15.20
CA GLN A 175 -7.27 -11.40 -14.87
C GLN A 175 -7.00 -11.42 -13.37
N ALA A 176 -7.88 -10.88 -12.54
CA ALA A 176 -7.73 -10.94 -11.08
C ALA A 176 -7.73 -12.38 -10.57
N LEU A 177 -8.58 -13.25 -11.13
CA LEU A 177 -8.57 -14.69 -10.83
C LEU A 177 -7.26 -15.35 -11.30
N SER A 178 -6.82 -15.05 -12.53
CA SER A 178 -5.56 -15.59 -13.07
C SER A 178 -4.33 -15.14 -12.25
N LEU A 179 -4.33 -13.89 -11.78
CA LEU A 179 -3.29 -13.32 -10.93
C LEU A 179 -3.28 -13.98 -9.56
N LYS A 180 -4.45 -14.22 -8.96
CA LYS A 180 -4.56 -14.96 -7.69
C LYS A 180 -3.94 -16.34 -7.81
N ASP A 181 -4.27 -17.09 -8.85
CA ASP A 181 -3.73 -18.44 -9.06
C ASP A 181 -2.22 -18.41 -9.30
N SER A 182 -1.74 -17.44 -10.09
CA SER A 182 -0.31 -17.21 -10.32
C SER A 182 0.43 -16.81 -9.05
N ALA A 183 -0.17 -15.99 -8.19
CA ALA A 183 0.40 -15.59 -6.91
C ALA A 183 0.47 -16.78 -5.93
N ALA A 184 -0.55 -17.64 -5.90
CA ALA A 184 -0.52 -18.87 -5.12
C ALA A 184 0.59 -19.82 -5.60
N ALA A 185 0.74 -19.97 -6.93
CA ALA A 185 1.83 -20.73 -7.52
C ALA A 185 3.21 -20.14 -7.17
N LEU A 186 3.35 -18.81 -7.19
CA LEU A 186 4.58 -18.10 -6.82
C LEU A 186 4.88 -18.27 -5.33
N ALA A 187 3.90 -18.14 -4.45
CA ALA A 187 4.08 -18.34 -3.01
C ALA A 187 4.54 -19.77 -2.70
N ASN A 188 3.92 -20.76 -3.35
CA ASN A 188 4.39 -22.15 -3.29
C ASN A 188 5.82 -22.27 -3.80
N TRP A 189 6.15 -21.66 -4.94
CA TRP A 189 7.50 -21.67 -5.49
C TRP A 189 8.53 -21.00 -4.56
N GLN A 190 8.15 -19.92 -3.88
CA GLN A 190 8.99 -19.19 -2.93
C GLN A 190 9.38 -20.03 -1.71
N MET A 191 8.50 -20.91 -1.23
CA MET A 191 8.83 -21.86 -0.16
C MET A 191 10.03 -22.74 -0.53
N PHE A 192 10.29 -22.95 -1.82
CA PHE A 192 11.39 -23.77 -2.32
C PHE A 192 12.69 -22.98 -2.57
N PHE A 193 12.68 -21.65 -2.45
CA PHE A 193 13.89 -20.83 -2.62
C PHE A 193 15.06 -21.23 -1.71
N PRO A 194 14.85 -21.53 -0.41
CA PRO A 194 15.93 -21.95 0.48
C PRO A 194 16.58 -23.29 0.06
N TYR A 195 15.82 -24.15 -0.62
CA TYR A 195 16.25 -25.48 -1.03
C TYR A 195 16.84 -25.51 -2.44
N ARG A 196 16.81 -24.38 -3.16
CA ARG A 196 17.32 -24.27 -4.54
C ARG A 196 18.85 -24.39 -4.56
N PRO A 197 19.43 -25.36 -5.29
CA PRO A 197 20.87 -25.48 -5.42
C PRO A 197 21.47 -24.22 -6.08
N LYS A 198 22.62 -23.76 -5.58
CA LYS A 198 23.36 -22.61 -6.15
C LYS A 198 24.09 -22.93 -7.46
N THR A 199 24.18 -24.21 -7.81
CA THR A 199 24.83 -24.71 -9.03
C THR A 199 23.82 -24.82 -10.17
N THR A 200 24.30 -24.75 -11.41
CA THR A 200 23.43 -25.00 -12.56
C THR A 200 23.08 -26.50 -12.66
N PRO A 201 21.91 -26.86 -13.25
CA PRO A 201 21.54 -28.27 -13.44
C PRO A 201 22.58 -29.09 -14.23
N LYS A 202 23.38 -28.43 -15.09
CA LYS A 202 24.48 -29.07 -15.83
C LYS A 202 25.71 -29.36 -14.97
N GLN A 203 25.97 -28.57 -13.93
CA GLN A 203 27.15 -28.72 -13.06
C GLN A 203 26.92 -29.76 -11.96
N ASP A 204 25.73 -29.79 -11.35
CA ASP A 204 25.38 -30.82 -10.37
C ASP A 204 23.92 -31.25 -10.52
N PRO A 205 23.63 -32.20 -11.43
CA PRO A 205 22.28 -32.70 -11.64
C PRO A 205 21.68 -33.35 -10.39
N ARG A 206 22.51 -33.96 -9.52
CA ARG A 206 22.05 -34.72 -8.35
C ARG A 206 21.49 -33.80 -7.26
N ALA A 207 22.10 -32.63 -7.06
CA ALA A 207 21.56 -31.63 -6.14
C ALA A 207 20.16 -31.15 -6.56
N TRP A 208 19.94 -30.98 -7.87
CA TRP A 208 18.63 -30.60 -8.42
C TRP A 208 17.59 -31.72 -8.27
N TRP A 209 17.96 -32.99 -8.49
CA TRP A 209 17.07 -34.12 -8.24
C TRP A 209 16.70 -34.28 -6.75
N ARG A 210 17.65 -34.03 -5.83
CA ARG A 210 17.38 -34.06 -4.39
C ARG A 210 16.44 -32.93 -3.97
N CYS A 211 16.65 -31.74 -4.50
CA CYS A 211 15.76 -30.59 -4.32
C CYS A 211 14.34 -30.92 -4.83
N ALA A 212 14.21 -31.45 -6.05
CA ALA A 212 12.91 -31.82 -6.61
C ALA A 212 12.19 -32.90 -5.80
N TRP A 213 12.91 -33.93 -5.35
CA TRP A 213 12.36 -35.01 -4.54
C TRP A 213 11.86 -34.55 -3.17
N GLN A 214 12.61 -33.67 -2.49
CA GLN A 214 12.20 -33.13 -1.19
C GLN A 214 11.00 -32.18 -1.29
N ASN A 215 10.76 -31.60 -2.47
CA ASN A 215 9.78 -30.55 -2.69
C ASN A 215 8.49 -31.01 -3.39
N THR A 216 8.26 -32.33 -3.53
CA THR A 216 7.01 -32.84 -4.13
C THR A 216 5.89 -32.82 -3.06
N PRO A 217 4.81 -32.02 -3.21
CA PRO A 217 3.72 -32.00 -2.23
C PRO A 217 2.91 -33.29 -2.34
N GLY A 218 2.86 -34.10 -1.27
CA GLY A 218 2.12 -35.36 -1.26
C GLY A 218 2.74 -36.52 -0.47
N ARG A 219 3.53 -36.25 0.58
CA ARG A 219 3.84 -37.22 1.63
C ARG A 219 3.52 -36.63 2.99
#